data_AF-A0A537SIM9-F1
#
_entry.id   AF-A0A537SIM9-F1
#
_cell.length_a   1.000
_cell.length_b   1.000
_cell.length_c   1.000
_cell.angle_alpha   90.00
_cell.angle_beta   90.00
_cell.angle_gamma   90.00
#
_symmetry.space_group_name_H-M   'P 1'
#
loop_
_entity.id
_entity.type
_entity.pdbx_description
1 polymer ?
#
loop_
_entity_poly.entity_id
_entity_poly.type
_entity_poly.pdbx_seq_one_letter_code
_entity_poly.pdbx_strand_id
1 'polypeptide(L)'
;IEAKENTLTIRGEKQASDEEKTGDVLYKGIAERTFERSFQLVDYVVVKGARLENGLLHVDLEREIPEAMKPRAIPIASSGKVLQVKPTKVAA
;
A
#
# COMPACT_ATOMS: atom_id res chain seq x y z
N ILE A 1 15.37 1.96 -1.80
CA ILE A 1 14.00 1.38 -1.81
C ILE A 1 13.14 2.37 -2.58
N GLU A 2 12.36 1.89 -3.53
CA GLU A 2 11.51 2.73 -4.39
C GLU A 2 10.10 2.14 -4.42
N ALA A 3 9.09 3.02 -4.31
CA ALA A 3 7.69 2.67 -4.50
C ALA A 3 7.17 3.46 -5.71
N LYS A 4 6.70 2.75 -6.73
CA LYS A 4 6.16 3.34 -7.95
C LYS A 4 4.89 2.61 -8.33
N GLU A 5 3.79 3.36 -8.48
CA GLU A 5 2.45 2.81 -8.72
C GLU A 5 2.10 1.74 -7.67
N ASN A 6 1.94 0.48 -8.07
CA ASN A 6 1.67 -0.66 -7.21
C ASN A 6 2.89 -1.58 -7.07
N THR A 7 4.11 -1.11 -7.30
CA THR A 7 5.33 -1.91 -7.19
C THR A 7 6.28 -1.33 -6.16
N LEU A 8 6.70 -2.17 -5.21
CA LEU A 8 7.76 -1.89 -4.25
C LEU A 8 9.03 -2.61 -4.67
N THR A 9 10.09 -1.84 -4.97
CA THR A 9 11.40 -2.37 -5.35
C THR A 9 12.41 -2.16 -4.22
N ILE A 10 13.01 -3.26 -3.76
CA ILE A 10 14.06 -3.29 -2.75
C ILE A 10 15.36 -3.73 -3.43
N ARG A 11 16.33 -2.83 -3.49
CA ARG A 11 17.68 -3.09 -4.00
C ARG A 11 18.70 -2.90 -2.88
N GLY A 12 19.61 -3.86 -2.74
CA GLY A 12 20.76 -3.77 -1.85
C GLY A 12 22.04 -4.08 -2.62
N GLU A 13 23.05 -3.25 -2.45
CA GLU A 13 24.34 -3.36 -3.09
C GLU A 13 25.41 -3.02 -2.06
N LYS A 14 26.42 -3.90 -1.93
CA LYS A 14 27.60 -3.58 -1.14
C LYS A 14 28.55 -2.79 -2.04
N GLN A 15 28.81 -1.53 -1.70
CA GLN A 15 29.85 -0.77 -2.39
C GLN A 15 31.21 -1.40 -2.08
N ALA A 16 32.01 -1.63 -3.12
CA ALA A 16 33.38 -2.07 -2.96
C ALA A 16 34.16 -0.95 -2.26
N SER A 17 34.53 -1.15 -1.00
CA SER A 17 35.52 -0.32 -0.31
C SER A 17 36.91 -0.76 -0.76
N ASP A 18 37.74 0.19 -1.20
CA ASP A 18 39.13 -0.06 -1.64
C ASP A 18 40.02 -0.76 -0.58
N GLU A 19 39.56 -0.82 0.68
CA GLU A 19 40.20 -1.51 1.82
C GLU A 19 40.07 -3.04 1.79
N GLU A 20 39.24 -3.64 0.93
CA GLU A 20 39.13 -5.12 0.85
C GLU A 20 40.33 -5.79 0.15
N LYS A 21 41.34 -5.01 -0.29
CA LYS A 21 42.55 -5.53 -0.95
C LYS A 21 43.68 -5.93 0.00
N THR A 22 43.52 -5.86 1.33
CA THR A 22 44.65 -6.00 2.28
C THR A 22 44.47 -7.05 3.38
N GLY A 23 43.80 -8.16 3.09
CA GLY A 23 43.86 -9.33 3.97
C GLY A 23 43.35 -10.58 3.28
N ASP A 24 44.19 -11.61 3.20
CA ASP A 24 43.79 -12.92 2.69
C ASP A 24 42.73 -13.52 3.61
N VAL A 25 41.46 -13.41 3.19
CA VAL A 25 40.34 -14.01 3.91
C VAL A 25 40.40 -15.52 3.70
N LEU A 26 40.70 -16.27 4.77
CA LEU A 26 40.82 -17.73 4.71
C LEU A 26 39.49 -18.41 4.32
N TYR A 27 38.34 -17.87 4.76
CA TYR A 27 37.01 -18.38 4.41
C TYR A 27 35.93 -17.30 4.54
N LYS A 28 35.13 -17.13 3.47
CA LYS A 28 33.96 -16.24 3.43
C LYS A 28 32.69 -17.07 3.18
N GLY A 29 31.99 -17.42 4.26
CA GLY A 29 30.81 -18.29 4.20
C GLY A 29 29.56 -17.65 3.59
N ILE A 30 29.51 -16.33 3.48
CA ILE A 30 28.39 -15.58 2.90
C ILE A 30 28.92 -14.61 1.85
N ALA A 31 28.46 -14.79 0.62
CA ALA A 31 28.77 -13.89 -0.47
C ALA A 31 27.94 -12.61 -0.36
N GLU A 32 28.58 -11.45 -0.50
CA GLU A 32 27.94 -10.14 -0.44
C GLU A 32 27.46 -9.73 -1.82
N ARG A 33 26.40 -10.41 -2.28
CA ARG A 33 25.88 -10.22 -3.63
C ARG A 33 24.91 -9.05 -3.65
N THR A 34 24.96 -8.28 -4.74
CA THR A 34 23.88 -7.35 -5.08
C THR A 34 22.58 -8.11 -5.22
N PHE A 35 21.50 -7.57 -4.68
CA PHE A 35 20.17 -8.15 -4.79
C PHE A 35 19.14 -7.08 -5.16
N GLU A 36 18.13 -7.51 -5.90
CA GLU A 36 16.93 -6.75 -6.18
C GLU A 36 15.72 -7.67 -5.99
N ARG A 37 14.70 -7.16 -5.30
CA ARG A 37 13.42 -7.83 -5.09
C ARG A 37 12.30 -6.84 -5.32
N SER A 38 11.37 -7.21 -6.19
CA SER A 38 10.20 -6.42 -6.51
C SER A 38 8.96 -7.13 -5.98
N PHE A 39 8.11 -6.37 -5.31
CA PHE A 39 6.87 -6.85 -4.70
C PHE A 39 5.71 -6.08 -5.31
N GLN A 40 4.68 -6.81 -5.72
CA GLN A 40 3.45 -6.20 -6.20
C GLN A 40 2.54 -5.89 -5.00
N LEU A 41 2.23 -4.62 -4.83
CA LEU A 41 1.31 -4.11 -3.82
C LEU A 41 -0.13 -4.24 -4.33
N VAL A 42 -1.02 -4.60 -3.40
CA VAL A 42 -2.45 -4.63 -3.67
C VAL A 42 -2.99 -3.20 -3.73
N ASP A 43 -4.14 -3.00 -4.36
CA ASP A 43 -4.79 -1.70 -4.43
C ASP A 43 -4.94 -1.06 -3.05
N TYR A 44 -4.71 0.25 -3.01
CA TYR A 44 -4.81 1.07 -1.82
C TYR A 44 -3.81 0.74 -0.71
N VAL A 45 -2.78 -0.06 -0.99
CA VAL A 45 -1.65 -0.28 -0.08
C VAL A 45 -0.56 0.75 -0.35
N VAL A 46 -0.16 1.47 0.69
CA VAL A 46 0.90 2.50 0.64
C VAL A 46 2.02 2.13 1.60
N VAL A 47 3.25 2.51 1.24
CA VAL A 47 4.42 2.37 2.11
C VAL A 47 4.44 3.53 3.10
N LYS A 48 4.39 3.24 4.41
CA LYS A 48 4.43 4.26 5.47
C LYS A 48 5.83 4.53 5.99
N GLY A 49 6.70 3.53 5.94
CA GLY A 49 8.07 3.66 6.43
C GLY A 49 8.91 2.44 6.11
N ALA A 50 10.21 2.59 6.30
CA ALA A 50 11.16 1.49 6.24
C ALA A 50 12.24 1.70 7.31
N ARG A 51 12.64 0.62 7.99
CA ARG A 51 13.67 0.64 9.04
C ARG A 51 14.60 -0.56 8.86
N LEU A 52 15.90 -0.35 9.01
CA LEU A 52 16.90 -1.41 8.99
C LEU A 52 17.43 -1.58 10.42
N GLU A 53 17.19 -2.74 11.02
CA GLU A 53 17.60 -3.04 12.39
C GLU A 53 18.16 -4.47 12.46
N ASN A 54 19.31 -4.67 13.12
CA ASN A 54 19.95 -5.98 13.27
C ASN A 54 20.15 -6.74 11.95
N GLY A 55 20.36 -6.03 10.84
CA GLY A 55 20.53 -6.61 9.51
C GLY A 55 19.22 -7.01 8.80
N LEU A 56 18.06 -6.70 9.39
CA LEU A 56 16.74 -6.95 8.80
C LEU A 56 16.08 -5.65 8.37
N LEU A 57 15.63 -5.62 7.13
CA LEU A 57 14.85 -4.51 6.59
C LEU A 57 13.36 -4.74 6.87
N HIS A 58 12.79 -3.90 7.72
CA HIS A 58 11.36 -3.80 7.98
C HIS A 58 10.75 -2.75 7.06
N VAL A 59 9.64 -3.08 6.41
CA VAL A 59 8.87 -2.15 5.58
C VAL A 59 7.42 -2.13 6.09
N ASP A 60 6.97 -0.95 6.50
CA ASP A 60 5.63 -0.74 7.04
C ASP A 60 4.67 -0.43 5.88
N LEU A 61 3.64 -1.27 5.73
CA LEU A 61 2.60 -1.12 4.72
C LEU A 61 1.25 -0.83 5.39
N GLU A 62 0.50 0.13 4.87
CA GLU A 62 -0.84 0.47 5.35
C GLU A 62 -1.84 0.45 4.21
N ARG A 63 -3.07 -0.01 4.47
CA ARG A 63 -4.16 -0.02 3.49
C ARG A 63 -5.10 1.15 3.73
N GLU A 64 -5.07 2.14 2.84
CA GLU A 64 -5.91 3.35 2.90
C GLU A 64 -7.16 3.20 2.02
N ILE A 65 -8.28 2.77 2.59
CA ILE A 65 -9.53 2.65 1.81
C ILE A 65 -10.08 4.08 1.54
N PRO A 66 -10.24 4.50 0.27
CA PRO A 66 -10.74 5.83 -0.04
C PRO A 66 -12.11 6.08 0.58
N GLU A 67 -12.32 7.29 1.12
CA GLU A 67 -13.61 7.66 1.71
C GLU A 67 -14.77 7.61 0.70
N ALA A 68 -14.47 7.72 -0.60
CA ALA A 68 -15.46 7.57 -1.67
C ALA A 68 -16.09 6.18 -1.75
N MET A 69 -15.43 5.15 -1.19
CA MET A 69 -16.02 3.82 -1.05
C MET A 69 -16.87 3.68 0.22
N LYS A 70 -16.79 4.63 1.16
CA LYS A 70 -17.71 4.63 2.30
C LYS A 70 -19.12 4.92 1.77
N PRO A 71 -20.13 4.10 2.11
CA PRO A 71 -21.50 4.37 1.69
C PRO A 71 -21.94 5.75 2.20
N ARG A 72 -22.37 6.61 1.27
CA ARG A 72 -22.86 7.96 1.57
C ARG A 72 -24.38 7.96 1.55
N ALA A 73 -25.00 8.57 2.57
CA ALA A 73 -26.43 8.81 2.55
C ALA A 73 -26.76 9.86 1.48
N ILE A 74 -27.64 9.52 0.53
CA ILE A 74 -28.15 10.47 -0.47
C ILE A 74 -29.46 11.04 0.08
N PRO A 75 -29.53 12.32 0.47
CA PRO A 75 -30.77 12.92 0.92
C PRO A 75 -31.77 12.99 -0.24
N ILE A 76 -33.00 12.53 -0.01
CA ILE A 76 -34.10 12.66 -0.97
C ILE A 76 -34.64 14.09 -0.88
N ALA A 77 -34.36 14.92 -1.87
CA ALA A 77 -34.94 16.26 -1.98
C ALA A 77 -36.38 16.17 -2.50
N SER A 78 -37.37 16.61 -1.72
CA SER A 78 -38.76 16.71 -2.18
C SER A 78 -39.00 18.03 -2.90
N SER A 79 -38.75 18.08 -4.21
CA SER A 79 -39.16 19.19 -5.08
C SER A 79 -40.35 18.77 -5.93
N GLY A 80 -41.55 18.82 -5.36
CA GLY A 80 -42.76 18.55 -6.14
C GLY A 80 -43.95 18.17 -5.28
N LYS A 81 -45.05 18.89 -5.51
CA LYS A 81 -46.39 18.66 -4.94
C LYS A 81 -46.71 17.16 -4.92
N VAL A 82 -46.75 16.58 -3.72
CA VAL A 82 -47.14 15.18 -3.51
C VAL A 82 -48.55 14.94 -4.05
N LEU A 83 -48.71 13.88 -4.83
CA LEU A 83 -50.02 13.45 -5.32
C LEU A 83 -50.81 12.90 -4.13
N GLN A 84 -51.74 13.69 -3.61
CA GLN A 84 -52.69 13.23 -2.60
C GLN A 84 -53.71 12.30 -3.26
N VAL A 85 -53.61 11.00 -2.98
CA VAL A 85 -54.67 10.04 -3.29
C VAL A 85 -55.78 10.27 -2.26
N LYS A 86 -56.91 10.86 -2.69
CA LYS A 86 -58.13 10.89 -1.88
C LYS A 86 -58.69 9.47 -1.81
N PRO A 87 -58.95 8.92 -0.61
CA PRO A 87 -59.59 7.62 -0.49
C PRO A 87 -61.01 7.69 -1.04
N THR A 88 -61.28 6.95 -2.11
CA THR A 88 -62.64 6.71 -2.59
C THR A 88 -63.37 5.88 -1.55
N LYS A 89 -64.40 6.47 -0.93
CA LYS A 89 -65.36 5.72 -0.11
C LYS A 89 -66.06 4.71 -1.02
N VAL A 90 -65.72 3.43 -0.85
CA VAL A 90 -66.55 2.34 -1.33
C VAL A 90 -67.83 2.34 -0.50
N ALA A 91 -68.96 2.60 -1.15
CA ALA A 91 -70.29 2.51 -0.56
C ALA A 91 -70.61 1.03 -0.31
N ALA A 92 -71.15 0.76 0.89
CA ALA A 92 -71.72 -0.53 1.29
C ALA A 92 -73.12 -0.72 0.71
#